data_AF-A0A8H7FTQ0-F1
#
_entry.id   AF-A0A8H7FTQ0-F1
#
_cell.length_a   1.000
_cell.length_b   1.000
_cell.length_c   1.000
_cell.angle_alpha   90.00
_cell.angle_beta   90.00
_cell.angle_gamma   90.00
#
_symmetry.space_group_name_H-M   'P 1'
#
loop_
_entity.id
_entity.type
_entity.pdbx_description
1 polymer ?
#
loop_
_entity_poly.entity_id
_entity_poly.type
_entity_poly.pdbx_seq_one_letter_code
_entity_poly.pdbx_strand_id
1 'polypeptide(L)'
;MGYTHYWFSLGRHNPQRWEEIFPRLSKDAALLIAASGVVIAGGGGEGEPYLTDDTIALNGSEDDGDAHESFNLDKNVEENGNFCKTREKPYDVVVTAILIRAVQLLGNEYMAGGGKGEITSDGTWEEWESGRELVGKVFPGEEIFCPWE
;
A
#
# COMPACT_ATOMS: atom_id res chain seq x y z
N MET A 1 -18.08 -10.65 6.34
CA MET A 1 -16.77 -10.48 6.97
C MET A 1 -15.87 -9.83 5.93
N GLY A 2 -15.18 -8.75 6.30
CA GLY A 2 -14.56 -7.83 5.33
C GLY A 2 -13.08 -8.12 5.17
N TYR A 3 -12.62 -8.31 3.94
CA TYR A 3 -11.21 -8.23 3.58
C TYR A 3 -10.85 -6.74 3.50
N THR A 4 -10.31 -6.23 4.60
CA THR A 4 -10.03 -4.80 4.84
C THR A 4 -8.56 -4.63 5.20
N HIS A 5 -7.91 -3.65 4.59
CA HIS A 5 -6.54 -3.24 4.92
C HIS A 5 -6.59 -1.90 5.63
N TYR A 6 -5.87 -1.79 6.74
CA TYR A 6 -5.82 -0.61 7.58
C TYR A 6 -4.40 -0.08 7.63
N TRP A 7 -4.25 1.24 7.62
CA TRP A 7 -3.00 1.90 7.92
C TRP A 7 -3.27 3.07 8.86
N PHE A 8 -2.53 3.09 9.96
CA PHE A 8 -2.58 4.10 10.98
C PHE A 8 -1.48 5.12 10.73
N SER A 9 -1.14 5.94 11.72
CA SER A 9 -0.15 7.03 11.60
C SER A 9 1.25 6.53 11.20
N LEU A 10 1.44 6.16 9.93
CA LEU A 10 2.70 5.62 9.42
C LEU A 10 3.81 6.61 9.66
N GLY A 11 4.86 6.15 10.32
CA GLY A 11 5.97 7.01 10.70
C GLY A 11 5.74 7.81 11.97
N ARG A 12 4.71 7.52 12.78
CA ARG A 12 4.56 8.11 14.13
C ARG A 12 5.83 7.98 14.96
N HIS A 13 6.49 6.84 14.85
CA HIS A 13 7.73 6.55 15.56
C HIS A 13 8.98 7.13 14.89
N ASN A 14 8.90 7.50 13.61
CA ASN A 14 9.99 8.18 12.89
C ASN A 14 9.44 9.10 11.77
N PRO A 15 8.88 10.28 12.13
CA PRO A 15 8.19 11.13 11.17
C PRO A 15 9.12 11.67 10.08
N GLN A 16 10.37 11.96 10.44
CA GLN A 16 11.39 12.43 9.50
C GLN A 16 11.67 11.38 8.43
N ARG A 17 11.82 10.11 8.83
CA ARG A 17 12.05 9.02 7.88
C ARG A 17 10.87 8.83 6.94
N TRP A 18 9.64 8.91 7.47
CA TRP A 18 8.44 8.82 6.64
C TRP A 18 8.36 9.94 5.61
N GLU A 19 8.64 11.18 6.03
CA GLU A 19 8.71 12.34 5.15
C GLU A 19 9.76 12.17 4.04
N GLU A 20 10.93 11.61 4.39
CA GLU A 20 12.00 11.34 3.42
C GLU A 20 11.64 10.26 2.39
N ILE A 21 10.94 9.20 2.80
CA ILE A 21 10.69 8.05 1.93
C ILE A 21 9.39 8.13 1.14
N PHE A 22 8.42 8.98 1.52
CA PHE A 22 7.13 9.04 0.83
C PHE A 22 7.26 9.37 -0.68
N PRO A 23 8.06 10.36 -1.11
CA PRO A 23 8.27 10.62 -2.53
C PRO A 23 8.86 9.43 -3.29
N ARG A 24 9.66 8.60 -2.59
CA ARG A 24 10.18 7.36 -3.14
C ARG A 24 9.11 6.28 -3.23
N LEU A 25 8.28 6.13 -2.19
CA LEU A 25 7.16 5.19 -2.17
C LEU A 25 6.18 5.46 -3.32
N SER A 26 5.88 6.73 -3.59
CA SER A 26 5.00 7.14 -4.70
C SER A 26 5.57 6.76 -6.08
N LYS A 27 6.89 6.92 -6.28
CA LYS A 27 7.57 6.44 -7.49
C LYS A 27 7.60 4.91 -7.58
N ASP A 28 7.82 4.24 -6.46
CA ASP A 28 7.80 2.78 -6.38
C ASP A 28 6.38 2.23 -6.65
N ALA A 29 5.31 2.95 -6.25
CA ALA A 29 3.93 2.61 -6.59
C ALA A 29 3.69 2.63 -8.11
N ALA A 30 4.25 3.59 -8.84
CA ALA A 30 4.18 3.61 -10.30
C ALA A 30 4.84 2.36 -10.93
N LEU A 31 5.96 1.89 -10.37
CA LEU A 31 6.65 0.68 -10.83
C LEU A 31 5.81 -0.58 -10.54
N LEU A 32 5.20 -0.66 -9.35
CA LEU A 32 4.30 -1.75 -8.96
C LEU A 32 3.08 -1.83 -9.87
N ILE A 33 2.43 -0.69 -10.15
CA ILE A 33 1.31 -0.58 -11.09
C ILE A 33 1.72 -1.11 -12.47
N ALA A 34 2.82 -0.60 -13.03
CA ALA A 34 3.30 -1.02 -14.35
C ALA A 34 3.65 -2.51 -14.43
N ALA A 35 4.17 -3.09 -13.34
CA ALA A 35 4.57 -4.49 -13.28
C ALA A 35 3.43 -5.47 -12.97
N SER A 36 2.30 -4.97 -12.45
CA SER A 36 1.14 -5.77 -12.02
C SER A 36 0.35 -6.38 -13.18
N GLY A 37 0.28 -5.69 -14.32
CA GLY A 37 -0.61 -6.05 -15.42
C GLY A 37 -2.10 -5.82 -15.15
N VAL A 38 -2.45 -5.17 -14.02
CA VAL A 38 -3.81 -4.81 -13.64
C VAL A 38 -4.15 -3.41 -14.15
N VAL A 39 -5.39 -3.20 -14.59
CA VAL A 39 -5.90 -1.87 -14.91
C VAL A 39 -6.17 -1.13 -13.59
N ILE A 40 -5.35 -0.11 -13.32
CA ILE A 40 -5.45 0.72 -12.13
C ILE A 40 -6.00 2.08 -12.54
N ALA A 41 -7.01 2.54 -11.80
CA ALA A 41 -7.64 3.83 -12.00
C ALA A 41 -7.37 4.79 -10.82
N GLY A 42 -7.79 6.04 -10.97
CA GLY A 42 -7.84 7.01 -9.88
C GLY A 42 -8.69 6.52 -8.71
N GLY A 43 -8.62 7.21 -7.56
CA GLY A 43 -9.36 6.82 -6.35
C GLY A 43 -10.87 6.63 -6.58
N GLY A 44 -11.47 7.40 -7.48
CA GLY A 44 -12.89 7.25 -7.88
C GLY A 44 -13.19 6.09 -8.83
N GLY A 45 -12.19 5.28 -9.21
CA GLY A 45 -12.33 4.20 -10.19
C GLY A 45 -12.28 4.65 -11.66
N GLU A 46 -12.03 5.94 -11.90
CA GLU A 46 -11.90 6.54 -13.22
C GLU A 46 -10.53 7.23 -13.38
N GLY A 47 -10.08 7.36 -14.64
CA GLY A 47 -8.85 8.09 -14.97
C GLY A 47 -7.58 7.46 -14.40
N GLU A 48 -6.52 8.26 -14.32
CA GLU A 48 -5.21 7.80 -13.85
C GLU A 48 -5.09 7.79 -12.32
N PRO A 49 -4.29 6.89 -11.72
CA PRO A 49 -3.97 6.93 -10.30
C PRO A 49 -3.27 8.24 -9.91
N TYR A 50 -3.57 8.74 -8.70
CA TYR A 50 -2.94 9.94 -8.17
C TYR A 50 -1.68 9.57 -7.41
N LEU A 51 -0.51 9.88 -8.00
CA LEU A 51 0.81 9.58 -7.44
C LEU A 51 1.59 10.88 -7.28
N THR A 52 1.72 11.37 -6.05
CA THR A 52 2.41 12.61 -5.72
C THR A 52 3.36 12.41 -4.55
N ASP A 53 4.12 13.45 -4.19
CA ASP A 53 5.03 13.42 -3.04
C ASP A 53 4.29 13.39 -1.69
N ASP A 54 2.97 13.58 -1.69
CA ASP A 54 2.14 13.68 -0.48
C ASP A 54 0.97 12.70 -0.44
N THR A 55 0.55 12.15 -1.58
CA THR A 55 -0.62 11.26 -1.68
C THR A 55 -0.40 10.19 -2.75
N ILE A 56 -0.82 8.97 -2.41
CA ILE A 56 -1.03 7.83 -3.32
C ILE A 56 -2.51 7.46 -3.24
N ALA A 57 -3.26 7.69 -4.31
CA ALA A 57 -4.67 7.33 -4.39
C ALA A 57 -4.99 6.54 -5.66
N LEU A 58 -5.60 5.38 -5.51
CA LEU A 58 -5.96 4.49 -6.62
C LEU A 58 -7.18 3.62 -6.29
N ASN A 59 -7.74 3.00 -7.32
CA ASN A 59 -8.82 2.02 -7.23
C ASN A 59 -8.72 1.06 -8.43
N GLY A 60 -9.55 0.04 -8.47
CA GLY A 60 -9.80 -0.69 -9.71
C GLY A 60 -10.63 0.12 -10.69
N SER A 61 -10.63 -0.28 -11.95
CA SER A 61 -11.39 0.34 -13.04
C SER A 61 -12.90 0.20 -12.83
N GLU A 62 -13.66 1.30 -12.84
CA GLU A 62 -15.13 1.25 -12.87
C GLU A 62 -15.63 0.61 -14.17
N ASP A 63 -14.98 0.89 -15.30
CA ASP A 63 -15.35 0.38 -16.63
C ASP A 63 -15.27 -1.16 -16.69
N ASP A 64 -14.29 -1.75 -16.00
CA ASP A 64 -14.10 -3.20 -15.90
C ASP A 64 -14.91 -3.83 -14.74
N GLY A 65 -15.59 -3.01 -13.93
CA GLY A 65 -16.31 -3.44 -12.74
C GLY A 65 -15.39 -3.86 -11.58
N ASP A 66 -14.14 -3.42 -11.62
CA ASP A 66 -13.07 -3.76 -10.67
C ASP A 66 -12.86 -2.71 -9.56
N ALA A 67 -13.59 -1.60 -9.60
CA ALA A 67 -13.61 -0.64 -8.49
C ALA A 67 -14.35 -1.19 -7.25
N HIS A 68 -13.91 -0.81 -6.04
CA HIS A 68 -14.70 -1.02 -4.82
C HIS A 68 -14.62 0.12 -3.78
N GLU A 69 -13.60 0.15 -2.92
CA GLU A 69 -13.29 1.29 -2.05
C GLU A 69 -11.92 1.84 -2.45
N SER A 70 -11.78 3.17 -2.46
CA SER A 70 -10.55 3.85 -2.83
C SER A 70 -9.42 3.54 -1.84
N PHE A 71 -8.25 3.17 -2.35
CA PHE A 71 -7.03 3.20 -1.56
C PHE A 71 -6.53 4.64 -1.54
N ASN A 72 -6.37 5.23 -0.35
CA ASN A 72 -5.86 6.60 -0.16
C ASN A 72 -4.81 6.62 0.96
N LEU A 73 -3.55 6.59 0.56
CA LEU A 73 -2.43 6.73 1.46
C LEU A 73 -1.88 8.16 1.35
N ASP A 74 -2.12 8.96 2.37
CA ASP A 74 -1.56 10.29 2.51
C ASP A 74 -0.31 10.28 3.39
N LYS A 75 0.65 11.15 3.09
CA LYS A 75 1.85 11.36 3.91
C LYS A 75 1.47 11.79 5.32
N ASN A 76 0.42 12.60 5.45
CA ASN A 76 -0.14 13.03 6.72
C ASN A 76 -1.41 12.22 7.02
N VAL A 77 -1.24 10.95 7.42
CA VAL A 77 -2.37 10.10 7.81
C VAL A 77 -3.12 10.75 9.00
N GLU A 78 -4.45 10.82 8.91
CA GLU A 78 -5.28 11.36 9.98
C GLU A 78 -5.09 10.61 11.32
N GLU A 79 -5.45 11.25 12.43
CA GLU A 79 -5.25 10.71 13.79
C GLU A 79 -5.88 9.32 13.98
N ASN A 80 -6.96 9.02 13.27
CA ASN A 80 -7.68 7.74 13.32
C ASN A 80 -7.19 6.68 12.33
N GLY A 81 -6.19 6.98 11.48
CA GLY A 81 -5.81 6.12 10.37
C GLY A 81 -6.77 6.20 9.19
N ASN A 82 -6.54 5.34 8.20
CA ASN A 82 -7.41 5.13 7.06
C ASN A 82 -7.45 3.64 6.68
N PHE A 83 -8.38 3.25 5.82
CA PHE A 83 -8.56 1.86 5.41
C PHE A 83 -9.19 1.77 4.02
N CYS A 84 -9.11 0.59 3.41
CA CYS A 84 -9.94 0.26 2.25
C CYS A 84 -10.30 -1.22 2.24
N LYS A 85 -11.52 -1.52 1.79
CA LYS A 85 -11.95 -2.87 1.42
C LYS A 85 -11.79 -3.03 -0.08
N THR A 86 -10.97 -3.96 -0.49
CA THR A 86 -10.77 -4.25 -1.91
C THR A 86 -11.69 -5.35 -2.42
N ARG A 87 -12.25 -6.17 -1.51
CA ARG A 87 -13.00 -7.40 -1.84
C ARG A 87 -12.20 -8.34 -2.76
N GLU A 88 -10.88 -8.40 -2.58
CA GLU A 88 -9.98 -9.25 -3.37
C GLU A 88 -10.07 -8.96 -4.88
N LYS A 89 -10.54 -7.76 -5.26
CA LYS A 89 -10.59 -7.33 -6.65
C LYS A 89 -9.17 -7.14 -7.19
N PRO A 90 -8.98 -7.15 -8.52
CA PRO A 90 -7.64 -7.21 -9.13
C PRO A 90 -6.66 -6.15 -8.62
N TYR A 91 -7.12 -4.92 -8.32
CA TYR A 91 -6.26 -3.84 -7.83
C TYR A 91 -5.67 -4.09 -6.42
N ASP A 92 -6.20 -5.06 -5.68
CA ASP A 92 -5.70 -5.43 -4.35
C ASP A 92 -4.22 -5.83 -4.35
N VAL A 93 -3.75 -6.46 -5.43
CA VAL A 93 -2.33 -6.82 -5.58
C VAL A 93 -1.42 -5.60 -5.51
N VAL A 94 -1.88 -4.46 -6.03
CA VAL A 94 -1.14 -3.20 -5.99
C VAL A 94 -1.25 -2.55 -4.63
N VAL A 95 -2.44 -2.59 -4.00
CA VAL A 95 -2.66 -2.06 -2.64
C VAL A 95 -1.74 -2.74 -1.63
N THR A 96 -1.78 -4.08 -1.57
CA THR A 96 -0.95 -4.87 -0.64
C THR A 96 0.54 -4.68 -0.93
N ALA A 97 0.95 -4.62 -2.20
CA ALA A 97 2.33 -4.37 -2.58
C ALA A 97 2.84 -2.98 -2.15
N ILE A 98 2.02 -1.93 -2.28
CA ILE A 98 2.38 -0.57 -1.82
C ILE A 98 2.55 -0.55 -0.30
N LEU A 99 1.65 -1.20 0.45
CA LEU A 99 1.72 -1.28 1.91
C LEU A 99 2.97 -2.04 2.36
N ILE A 100 3.30 -3.18 1.73
CA ILE A 100 4.56 -3.90 1.97
C ILE A 100 5.77 -2.99 1.68
N ARG A 101 5.74 -2.30 0.55
CA ARG A 101 6.85 -1.44 0.12
C ARG A 101 7.07 -0.27 1.08
N ALA A 102 6.00 0.30 1.62
CA ALA A 102 6.07 1.35 2.64
C ALA A 102 6.90 0.87 3.83
N VAL A 103 6.65 -0.35 4.31
CA VAL A 103 7.39 -0.88 5.46
C VAL A 103 8.84 -1.20 5.11
N GLN A 104 9.13 -1.77 3.93
CA GLN A 104 10.50 -1.99 3.48
C GLN A 104 11.33 -0.69 3.50
N LEU A 105 10.75 0.41 3.04
CA LEU A 105 11.43 1.72 3.00
C LEU A 105 11.62 2.33 4.40
N LEU A 106 10.67 2.11 5.30
CA LEU A 106 10.78 2.47 6.72
C LEU A 106 11.85 1.63 7.45
N GLY A 107 12.04 0.38 7.02
CA GLY A 107 13.16 -0.47 7.39
C GLY A 107 13.05 -1.12 8.78
N ASN A 108 14.10 -1.83 9.17
CA ASN A 108 14.11 -2.65 10.40
C ASN A 108 13.94 -1.85 11.69
N GLU A 109 14.39 -0.59 11.73
CA GLU A 109 14.21 0.29 12.89
C GLU A 109 12.74 0.58 13.16
N TYR A 110 11.94 0.73 12.11
CA TYR A 110 10.49 0.89 12.23
C TYR A 110 9.84 -0.37 12.83
N MET A 111 10.21 -1.55 12.33
CA MET A 111 9.68 -2.82 12.84
C MET A 111 10.06 -3.07 14.29
N ALA A 112 11.31 -2.75 14.67
CA ALA A 112 11.79 -2.90 16.05
C ALA A 112 11.27 -1.81 17.01
N GLY A 113 10.94 -0.63 16.48
CA GLY A 113 10.64 0.59 17.24
C GLY A 113 9.16 0.84 17.57
N GLY A 114 8.28 -0.11 17.26
CA GLY A 114 6.84 -0.01 17.54
C GLY A 114 5.95 0.26 16.33
N GLY A 115 6.52 0.32 15.12
CA GLY A 115 5.76 0.47 13.86
C GLY A 115 4.97 -0.79 13.45
N LYS A 116 5.26 -1.94 14.08
CA LYS A 116 4.50 -3.18 13.88
C LYS A 116 3.03 -2.95 14.22
N GLY A 117 2.15 -3.23 13.26
CA GLY A 117 0.70 -3.03 13.42
C GLY A 117 0.21 -1.61 13.14
N GLU A 118 1.05 -0.69 12.68
CA GLU A 118 0.56 0.53 12.02
C GLU A 118 0.03 0.22 10.61
N ILE A 119 0.33 -0.94 10.04
CA ILE A 119 -0.42 -1.54 8.94
C ILE A 119 -0.97 -2.87 9.43
N THR A 120 -2.27 -3.09 9.24
CA THR A 120 -2.93 -4.37 9.57
C THR A 120 -3.91 -4.76 8.47
N SER A 121 -4.32 -6.02 8.49
CA SER A 121 -5.38 -6.53 7.63
C SER A 121 -6.31 -7.43 8.44
N ASP A 122 -7.58 -7.49 8.04
CA ASP A 122 -8.49 -8.56 8.46
C ASP A 122 -8.16 -9.89 7.75
N GLY A 123 -7.31 -9.86 6.72
CA GLY A 123 -6.77 -11.03 6.02
C GLY A 123 -5.43 -11.53 6.57
N THR A 124 -4.93 -12.63 6.02
CA THR A 124 -3.66 -13.26 6.43
C THR A 124 -2.49 -12.87 5.52
N TRP A 125 -1.28 -13.15 6.00
CA TRP A 125 -0.06 -12.92 5.21
C TRP A 125 0.02 -13.79 3.94
N GLU A 126 -0.57 -14.98 4.01
CA GLU A 126 -0.73 -15.87 2.85
C GLU A 126 -1.67 -15.25 1.82
N GLU A 127 -2.77 -14.61 2.23
CA GLU A 127 -3.70 -13.93 1.32
C GLU A 127 -3.02 -12.74 0.58
N TRP A 128 -1.97 -12.16 1.16
CA TRP A 128 -1.14 -11.12 0.52
C TRP A 128 -0.09 -11.68 -0.46
N GLU A 129 -0.12 -12.97 -0.81
CA GLU A 129 0.87 -13.62 -1.70
C GLU A 129 1.13 -12.86 -3.00
N SER A 130 0.07 -12.47 -3.70
CA SER A 130 0.19 -11.75 -4.98
C SER A 130 0.96 -10.42 -4.82
N GLY A 131 0.69 -9.67 -3.75
CA GLY A 131 1.39 -8.43 -3.43
C GLY A 131 2.87 -8.69 -3.09
N ARG A 132 3.16 -9.75 -2.33
CA ARG A 132 4.53 -10.18 -2.00
C ARG A 132 5.32 -10.55 -3.24
N GLU A 133 4.73 -11.34 -4.12
CA GLU A 133 5.34 -11.73 -5.39
C GLU A 133 5.61 -10.51 -6.29
N LEU A 134 4.65 -9.57 -6.34
CA LEU A 134 4.81 -8.34 -7.11
C LEU A 134 5.98 -7.49 -6.58
N VAL A 135 6.08 -7.30 -5.26
CA VAL A 135 7.22 -6.60 -4.64
C VAL A 135 8.53 -7.32 -4.95
N GLY A 136 8.59 -8.65 -4.78
CA GLY A 136 9.80 -9.42 -5.04
C GLY A 136 10.25 -9.40 -6.52
N LYS A 137 9.29 -9.29 -7.45
CA LYS A 137 9.55 -9.10 -8.88
C LYS A 137 10.13 -7.73 -9.18
N VAL A 138 9.59 -6.67 -8.58
CA VAL A 138 9.99 -5.28 -8.87
C VAL A 138 11.27 -4.86 -8.13
N PHE A 139 11.46 -5.36 -6.90
CA PHE A 139 12.58 -5.04 -6.02
C PHE A 139 13.35 -6.32 -5.62
N PRO A 140 14.02 -6.99 -6.58
CA PRO A 140 14.66 -8.27 -6.32
C PRO A 140 15.80 -8.15 -5.31
N GLY A 141 15.84 -9.07 -4.35
CA GLY A 141 16.88 -9.14 -3.32
C GLY A 141 16.64 -8.27 -2.09
N GLU A 142 15.56 -7.47 -2.07
CA GLU A 142 15.14 -6.77 -0.85
C GLU A 142 14.30 -7.69 0.04
N GLU A 143 14.51 -7.63 1.36
CA GLU A 143 13.77 -8.45 2.33
C GLU A 143 12.30 -8.03 2.38
N ILE A 144 11.39 -9.02 2.32
CA ILE A 144 9.94 -8.81 2.43
C ILE A 144 9.48 -9.37 3.77
N PHE A 145 8.80 -8.54 4.54
CA PHE A 145 8.31 -8.89 5.87
C PHE A 145 6.83 -8.51 6.00
N CYS A 146 6.14 -9.26 6.85
CA CYS A 146 4.74 -9.01 7.16
C CYS A 146 4.62 -7.72 8.00
N PRO A 147 3.76 -6.75 7.62
CA PRO A 147 3.66 -5.47 8.32
C PRO A 147 3.19 -5.55 9.79
N TRP A 148 2.57 -6.66 10.19
CA TRP A 148 1.98 -6.87 11.53
C TRP A 148 2.56 -8.08 12.26
N GLU A 149 3.65 -8.69 11.78
CA GLU A 149 4.40 -9.78 12.48
C GLU A 149 5.80 -9.38 12.94
#